data_AF-A0A5N6U3L8-F1
#
_entry.id   AF-A0A5N6U3L8-F1
#
_cell.length_a   1.000
_cell.length_b   1.000
_cell.length_c   1.000
_cell.angle_alpha   90.00
_cell.angle_beta   90.00
_cell.angle_gamma   90.00
#
_symmetry.space_group_name_H-M   'P 1'
#
loop_
_entity.id
_entity.type
_entity.pdbx_description
1 polymer ?
#
loop_
_entity_poly.entity_id
_entity_poly.type
_entity_poly.pdbx_seq_one_letter_code
_entity_poly.pdbx_strand_id
1 'polypeptide(L)'
;MASSIADLASLARTGPNTFQCRNNPEKQSTGANIAYGGCAIASAVTAACMDTDNAYRLYSAYGVFLGPASLTEPFTCTTSLLRKTRMFTTHQVIVSQTVTDGSRAILTMTLDFHAREPQTVLDFWTQPVMNHPFDQSLPFEDYYAQMRRRNVPDSLIQWHSNAFPLNTRFFDRRISPHGVMAQNLSGGMRVETSQDDLPLPDKTSAEWTRSKQPLHTSAENMAALAFNLDAEVSVVPVLHGQLGIHDVGHLATLNFALRVFRRDVDLNDWHLKEWRAITAGEGRSYSEARLWDRTGDMVASMTQCCILRSKPVSKL
;
A
#
# COMPACT_ATOMS: atom_id res chain seq x y z
N MET A 1 -19.68 -0.32 6.53
CA MET A 1 -18.40 -0.36 5.81
C MET A 1 -18.05 1.06 5.42
N ALA A 2 -16.77 1.42 5.51
CA ALA A 2 -16.35 2.79 5.21
C ALA A 2 -16.60 3.12 3.73
N SER A 3 -17.12 4.32 3.48
CA SER A 3 -17.50 4.79 2.14
C SER A 3 -16.29 5.30 1.33
N SER A 4 -15.24 5.77 2.01
CA SER A 4 -14.00 6.28 1.42
C SER A 4 -12.79 5.91 2.28
N ILE A 5 -11.58 6.13 1.75
CA ILE A 5 -10.34 5.95 2.51
C ILE A 5 -10.22 6.98 3.66
N ALA A 6 -10.70 8.20 3.46
CA ALA A 6 -10.76 9.22 4.51
C ALA A 6 -11.70 8.79 5.65
N ASP A 7 -12.86 8.22 5.32
CA ASP A 7 -13.82 7.67 6.28
C ASP A 7 -13.22 6.45 7.02
N LEU A 8 -12.58 5.53 6.30
CA LEU A 8 -11.91 4.36 6.90
C LEU A 8 -10.83 4.80 7.92
N ALA A 9 -9.99 5.76 7.54
CA ALA A 9 -8.91 6.26 8.37
C ALA A 9 -9.34 7.34 9.38
N SER A 10 -10.64 7.61 9.49
CA SER A 10 -11.16 8.67 10.37
C SER A 10 -11.02 8.30 11.84
N LEU A 11 -10.56 9.29 12.63
CA LEU A 11 -10.26 9.13 14.04
C LEU A 11 -11.10 10.08 14.90
N ALA A 12 -11.33 9.68 16.15
CA ALA A 12 -11.77 10.55 17.23
C ALA A 12 -10.65 10.65 18.28
N ARG A 13 -10.24 11.86 18.66
CA ARG A 13 -9.31 12.05 19.78
C ARG A 13 -10.04 11.73 21.09
N THR A 14 -9.59 10.70 21.80
CA THR A 14 -10.21 10.21 23.05
C THR A 14 -9.36 10.50 24.29
N GLY A 15 -8.11 10.91 24.09
CA GLY A 15 -7.22 11.41 25.14
C GLY A 15 -6.16 12.35 24.58
N PRO A 16 -5.25 12.88 25.43
CA PRO A 16 -4.22 13.82 24.98
C PRO A 16 -3.40 13.29 23.81
N ASN A 17 -2.99 12.01 23.86
CA ASN A 17 -2.18 11.36 22.84
C ASN A 17 -2.84 10.07 22.31
N THR A 18 -4.17 9.96 22.42
CA THR A 18 -4.90 8.73 22.10
C THR A 18 -6.05 9.02 21.14
N PHE A 19 -6.16 8.21 20.11
CA PHE A 19 -7.12 8.33 19.04
C PHE A 19 -7.79 6.99 18.77
N GLN A 20 -9.11 7.00 18.59
CA GLN A 20 -9.90 5.82 18.27
C GLN A 20 -10.37 5.88 16.82
N CYS A 21 -10.16 4.82 16.04
CA CYS A 21 -10.76 4.70 14.72
C CYS A 21 -12.28 4.62 14.84
N ARG A 22 -12.99 5.38 14.00
CA ARG A 22 -14.46 5.38 13.97
C ARG A 22 -15.02 4.15 13.27
N ASN A 23 -14.24 3.59 12.35
CA ASN A 23 -14.59 2.41 11.58
C ASN A 23 -13.65 1.25 11.95
N ASN A 24 -14.18 0.03 11.90
CA ASN A 24 -13.37 -1.17 12.00
C ASN A 24 -12.51 -1.34 10.73
N PRO A 25 -11.32 -1.94 10.85
CA PRO A 25 -10.53 -2.27 9.68
C PRO A 25 -11.20 -3.37 8.86
N GLU A 26 -10.87 -3.42 7.57
CA GLU A 26 -11.43 -4.37 6.63
C GLU A 26 -10.31 -5.22 6.02
N LYS A 27 -10.68 -6.38 5.44
CA LYS A 27 -9.72 -7.26 4.77
C LYS A 27 -9.53 -6.88 3.31
N GLN A 28 -8.32 -7.10 2.79
CA GLN A 28 -7.95 -6.78 1.42
C GLN A 28 -7.86 -8.00 0.50
N SER A 29 -7.96 -9.23 1.02
CA SER A 29 -7.93 -10.43 0.18
C SER A 29 -8.94 -11.47 0.65
N THR A 30 -9.18 -12.46 -0.22
CA THR A 30 -9.99 -13.64 0.08
C THR A 30 -9.28 -14.67 0.96
N GLY A 31 -8.01 -14.45 1.31
CA GLY A 31 -7.20 -15.34 2.12
C GLY A 31 -7.52 -15.28 3.62
N ALA A 32 -6.51 -15.03 4.45
CA ALA A 32 -6.67 -14.98 5.90
C ALA A 32 -7.72 -13.94 6.34
N ASN A 33 -8.53 -14.28 7.35
CA ASN A 33 -9.57 -13.39 7.88
C ASN A 33 -8.99 -12.36 8.87
N ILE A 34 -8.05 -11.55 8.36
CA ILE A 34 -7.32 -10.54 9.12
C ILE A 34 -7.43 -9.18 8.43
N ALA A 35 -7.31 -8.11 9.21
CA ALA A 35 -7.29 -6.76 8.70
C ALA A 35 -6.14 -6.54 7.71
N TYR A 36 -6.40 -5.71 6.69
CA TYR A 36 -5.37 -5.23 5.79
C TYR A 36 -4.38 -4.31 6.51
N GLY A 37 -3.08 -4.50 6.27
CA GLY A 37 -2.00 -3.71 6.86
C GLY A 37 -2.17 -2.21 6.61
N GLY A 38 -2.51 -1.83 5.38
CA GLY A 38 -2.75 -0.45 5.00
C GLY A 38 -3.84 0.26 5.79
N CYS A 39 -4.82 -0.46 6.38
CA CYS A 39 -5.75 0.14 7.34
C CYS A 39 -4.99 0.67 8.57
N ALA A 40 -4.11 -0.14 9.17
CA ALA A 40 -3.34 0.24 10.35
C ALA A 40 -2.32 1.36 10.04
N ILE A 41 -1.66 1.28 8.87
CA ILE A 41 -0.71 2.32 8.43
C ILE A 41 -1.45 3.65 8.24
N ALA A 42 -2.58 3.65 7.54
CA ALA A 42 -3.39 4.85 7.31
C ALA A 42 -3.87 5.47 8.63
N SER A 43 -4.39 4.67 9.56
CA SER A 43 -4.79 5.14 10.89
C SER A 43 -3.63 5.76 11.67
N ALA A 44 -2.45 5.14 11.65
CA ALA A 44 -1.28 5.67 12.33
C ALA A 44 -0.77 6.98 11.70
N VAL A 45 -0.79 7.07 10.37
CA VAL A 45 -0.49 8.31 9.63
C VAL A 45 -1.47 9.41 9.98
N THR A 46 -2.77 9.13 9.99
CA THR A 46 -3.79 10.11 10.39
C THR A 46 -3.56 10.59 11.82
N ALA A 47 -3.31 9.68 12.77
CA ALA A 47 -3.08 10.04 14.18
C ALA A 47 -1.87 10.96 14.33
N ALA A 48 -0.74 10.62 13.69
CA ALA A 48 0.46 11.44 13.74
C ALA A 48 0.26 12.81 13.06
N CYS A 49 -0.47 12.87 11.96
CA CYS A 49 -0.81 14.14 11.30
C CYS A 49 -1.71 15.01 12.19
N MET A 50 -2.70 14.43 12.87
CA MET A 50 -3.56 15.14 13.83
C MET A 50 -2.82 15.66 15.05
N ASP A 51 -1.66 15.07 15.38
CA ASP A 51 -0.81 15.45 16.51
C ASP A 51 0.38 16.32 16.10
N THR A 52 0.51 16.63 14.80
CA THR A 52 1.59 17.46 14.25
C THR A 52 1.04 18.79 13.76
N ASP A 53 1.79 19.87 13.99
CA ASP A 53 1.47 21.20 13.46
C ASP A 53 1.48 21.23 11.92
N ASN A 54 0.51 21.92 11.32
CA ASN A 54 0.35 22.05 9.87
C ASN A 54 1.51 22.77 9.15
N ALA A 55 2.49 23.32 9.86
CA ALA A 55 3.74 23.81 9.28
C ALA A 55 4.66 22.66 8.81
N TYR A 56 4.50 21.45 9.35
CA TYR A 56 5.32 20.30 8.99
C TYR A 56 4.56 19.35 8.04
N ARG A 57 5.30 18.60 7.22
CA ARG A 57 4.75 17.58 6.32
C ARG A 57 5.47 16.26 6.53
N LEU A 58 4.72 15.17 6.51
CA LEU A 58 5.26 13.82 6.59
C LEU A 58 6.21 13.59 5.41
N TYR A 59 7.44 13.15 5.69
CA TYR A 59 8.40 12.78 4.63
C TYR A 59 8.90 11.34 4.77
N SER A 60 8.73 10.73 5.94
CA SER A 60 9.16 9.36 6.21
C SER A 60 8.27 8.70 7.25
N ALA A 61 7.92 7.44 7.04
CA ALA A 61 7.27 6.58 8.02
C ALA A 61 7.84 5.16 7.94
N TYR A 62 8.36 4.65 9.06
CA TYR A 62 8.91 3.29 9.17
C TYR A 62 8.17 2.51 10.24
N GLY A 63 7.68 1.31 9.89
CA GLY A 63 6.85 0.53 10.80
C GLY A 63 7.12 -0.97 10.78
N VAL A 64 6.77 -1.63 11.88
CA VAL A 64 6.87 -3.08 12.08
C VAL A 64 5.51 -3.62 12.53
N PHE A 65 4.97 -4.58 11.79
CA PHE A 65 3.77 -5.31 12.18
C PHE A 65 4.12 -6.34 13.26
N LEU A 66 3.36 -6.33 14.35
CA LEU A 66 3.57 -7.15 15.54
C LEU A 66 2.61 -8.35 15.61
N GLY A 67 1.52 -8.31 14.85
CA GLY A 67 0.57 -9.42 14.78
C GLY A 67 -0.63 -9.14 13.87
N PRO A 68 -1.44 -10.17 13.59
CA PRO A 68 -2.65 -10.02 12.79
C PRO A 68 -3.71 -9.23 13.56
N ALA A 69 -4.41 -8.34 12.88
CA ALA A 69 -5.51 -7.56 13.47
C ALA A 69 -6.89 -8.17 13.20
N SER A 70 -7.78 -8.00 14.19
CA SER A 70 -9.21 -8.36 14.09
C SER A 70 -9.95 -7.44 13.13
N LEU A 71 -11.01 -7.95 12.51
CA LEU A 71 -11.95 -7.18 11.68
C LEU A 71 -13.14 -6.62 12.48
N THR A 72 -13.32 -7.06 13.73
CA THR A 72 -14.47 -6.70 14.56
C THR A 72 -14.15 -5.63 15.60
N GLU A 73 -12.86 -5.40 15.87
CA GLU A 73 -12.40 -4.42 16.85
C GLU A 73 -11.79 -3.21 16.15
N PRO A 74 -12.14 -1.98 16.53
CA PRO A 74 -11.53 -0.78 15.98
C PRO A 74 -10.09 -0.63 16.48
N PHE A 75 -9.25 0.05 15.68
CA PHE A 75 -7.91 0.40 16.11
C PHE A 75 -7.90 1.58 17.08
N THR A 76 -7.06 1.49 18.10
CA THR A 76 -6.62 2.61 18.94
C THR A 76 -5.21 3.00 18.53
N CYS A 77 -4.98 4.27 18.23
CA CYS A 77 -3.65 4.83 17.94
C CYS A 77 -3.19 5.68 19.11
N THR A 78 -2.01 5.38 19.65
CA THR A 78 -1.38 6.19 20.70
C THR A 78 -0.13 6.85 20.14
N THR A 79 -0.07 8.18 20.18
CA THR A 79 1.07 8.98 19.71
C THR A 79 2.06 9.25 20.84
N SER A 80 3.33 9.46 20.49
CA SER A 80 4.36 9.93 21.42
C SER A 80 5.35 10.79 20.65
N LEU A 81 5.54 12.03 21.11
CA LEU A 81 6.52 12.95 20.52
C LEU A 81 7.93 12.52 20.95
N LEU A 82 8.75 12.09 19.99
CA LEU A 82 10.13 11.66 20.25
C LEU A 82 11.13 12.81 20.06
N ARG A 83 10.86 13.70 19.11
CA ARG A 83 11.75 14.82 18.76
C ARG A 83 10.93 16.00 18.26
N LYS A 84 11.27 17.21 18.72
CA LYS A 84 10.78 18.47 18.17
C LYS A 84 11.92 19.47 18.08
N THR A 85 12.16 19.96 16.88
CA THR A 85 13.12 21.03 16.56
C THR A 85 12.40 22.09 15.73
N ARG A 86 13.12 23.14 15.28
CA ARG A 86 12.56 24.14 14.37
C ARG A 86 12.12 23.55 13.02
N MET A 87 12.86 22.55 12.51
CA MET A 87 12.66 22.02 11.17
C MET A 87 12.08 20.61 11.15
N PHE A 88 12.26 19.83 12.21
CA PHE A 88 11.89 18.42 12.25
C PHE A 88 11.06 18.09 13.48
N THR A 89 10.05 17.25 13.26
CA THR A 89 9.26 16.61 14.31
C THR A 89 9.23 15.10 14.06
N THR A 90 9.40 14.29 15.10
CA THR A 90 9.32 12.83 15.01
C THR A 90 8.32 12.31 16.02
N HIS A 91 7.36 11.52 15.56
CA HIS A 91 6.37 10.84 16.38
C HIS A 91 6.58 9.32 16.33
N GLN A 92 6.40 8.65 17.47
CA GLN A 92 6.05 7.24 17.49
C GLN A 92 4.53 7.10 17.54
N VAL A 93 3.99 6.13 16.80
CA VAL A 93 2.60 5.71 16.91
C VAL A 93 2.55 4.22 17.14
N ILE A 94 1.82 3.82 18.19
CA ILE A 94 1.45 2.42 18.43
C ILE A 94 -0.01 2.26 18.06
N VAL A 95 -0.31 1.34 17.15
CA VAL A 95 -1.66 0.91 16.84
C VAL A 95 -1.94 -0.36 17.63
N SER A 96 -3.03 -0.37 18.38
CA SER A 96 -3.47 -1.52 19.17
C SER A 96 -4.95 -1.82 18.96
N GLN A 97 -5.37 -3.01 19.40
CA GLN A 97 -6.77 -3.40 19.53
C GLN A 97 -7.01 -3.92 20.95
N THR A 98 -8.23 -3.71 21.43
CA THR A 98 -8.72 -4.36 22.65
C THR A 98 -8.80 -5.86 22.41
N VAL A 99 -8.39 -6.62 23.41
CA VAL A 99 -8.51 -8.08 23.49
C VAL A 99 -9.07 -8.45 24.86
N THR A 100 -9.48 -9.70 25.07
CA THR A 100 -10.14 -10.15 26.32
C THR A 100 -9.42 -9.69 27.59
N ASP A 101 -8.08 -9.72 27.58
CA ASP A 101 -7.24 -9.42 28.75
C ASP A 101 -6.44 -8.10 28.62
N GLY A 102 -6.95 -7.12 27.86
CA GLY A 102 -6.37 -5.77 27.79
C GLY A 102 -6.22 -5.23 26.38
N SER A 103 -5.04 -4.73 26.05
CA SER A 103 -4.73 -4.16 24.73
C SER A 103 -3.52 -4.83 24.13
N ARG A 104 -3.59 -5.16 22.84
CA ARG A 104 -2.50 -5.79 22.09
C ARG A 104 -2.03 -4.87 20.98
N ALA A 105 -0.74 -4.55 20.98
CA ALA A 105 -0.12 -3.81 19.89
C ALA A 105 -0.11 -4.65 18.59
N ILE A 106 -0.48 -4.01 17.49
CA ILE A 106 -0.58 -4.58 16.14
C ILE A 106 0.51 -4.01 15.24
N LEU A 107 0.80 -2.72 15.36
CA LEU A 107 1.79 -1.99 14.57
C LEU A 107 2.48 -0.98 15.48
N THR A 108 3.80 -0.85 15.35
CA THR A 108 4.55 0.30 15.87
C THR A 108 5.23 1.00 14.70
N MET A 109 5.14 2.33 14.67
CA MET A 109 5.64 3.14 13.56
C MET A 109 6.33 4.40 14.10
N THR A 110 7.44 4.79 13.47
CA THR A 110 8.04 6.11 13.64
C THR A 110 7.74 6.93 12.40
N LEU A 111 7.29 8.17 12.58
CA LEU A 111 6.94 9.10 11.52
C LEU A 111 7.71 10.40 11.68
N ASP A 112 8.38 10.82 10.62
CA ASP A 112 9.16 12.05 10.58
C ASP A 112 8.50 13.09 9.69
N PHE A 113 8.47 14.31 10.22
CA PHE A 113 7.88 15.47 9.59
C PHE A 113 8.92 16.58 9.43
N HIS A 114 8.84 17.30 8.31
CA HIS A 114 9.77 18.37 7.95
C HIS A 114 9.01 19.65 7.62
N ALA A 115 9.48 20.77 8.20
CA ALA A 115 9.01 22.10 7.87
C ALA A 115 9.43 22.49 6.44
N ARG A 116 8.74 23.47 5.85
CA ARG A 116 9.06 23.92 4.48
C ARG A 116 10.46 24.54 4.45
N GLU A 117 11.31 24.08 3.53
CA GLU A 117 12.55 24.78 3.18
C GLU A 117 12.25 25.93 2.21
N PRO A 118 12.92 27.09 2.35
CA PRO A 118 12.74 28.20 1.44
C PRO A 118 13.41 27.97 0.07
N GLN A 119 14.40 27.09 0.00
CA GLN A 119 15.20 26.83 -1.20
C GLN A 119 15.52 25.35 -1.34
N THR A 120 15.56 24.87 -2.57
CA THR A 120 15.99 23.52 -2.94
C THR A 120 17.36 23.61 -3.60
N VAL A 121 18.32 22.79 -3.15
CA VAL A 121 19.68 22.77 -3.72
C VAL A 121 19.74 21.87 -4.96
N LEU A 122 19.11 20.69 -4.91
CA LEU A 122 19.04 19.72 -6.00
C LEU A 122 17.62 19.15 -6.07
N ASP A 123 17.12 18.96 -7.28
CA ASP A 123 15.83 18.33 -7.54
C ASP A 123 15.96 17.38 -8.74
N PHE A 124 15.97 16.08 -8.46
CA PHE A 124 16.12 15.03 -9.47
C PHE A 124 15.49 13.72 -8.98
N TRP A 125 15.13 12.84 -9.91
CA TRP A 125 14.55 11.54 -9.60
C TRP A 125 14.76 10.56 -10.77
N THR A 126 14.53 9.28 -10.50
CA THR A 126 14.49 8.25 -11.54
C THR A 126 13.11 8.20 -12.19
N GLN A 127 13.08 7.79 -13.46
CA GLN A 127 11.84 7.43 -14.15
C GLN A 127 11.39 6.01 -13.79
N PRO A 128 10.13 5.63 -14.04
CA PRO A 128 9.67 4.24 -14.03
C PRO A 128 10.57 3.37 -14.91
N VAL A 129 10.73 2.08 -14.55
CA VAL A 129 11.60 1.16 -15.30
C VAL A 129 11.09 0.98 -16.72
N MET A 130 9.77 0.91 -16.88
CA MET A 130 9.13 0.84 -18.19
C MET A 130 8.16 2.00 -18.40
N ASN A 131 7.90 2.31 -19.67
CA ASN A 131 6.91 3.31 -20.01
C ASN A 131 5.49 2.73 -19.83
N HIS A 132 4.72 3.33 -18.92
CA HIS A 132 3.34 2.94 -18.63
C HIS A 132 2.39 4.11 -18.92
N PRO A 133 2.17 4.49 -20.19
CA PRO A 133 1.43 5.70 -20.51
C PRO A 133 -0.06 5.57 -20.17
N PHE A 134 -0.67 6.70 -19.80
CA PHE A 134 -2.02 6.72 -19.25
C PHE A 134 -3.12 6.36 -20.25
N ASP A 135 -2.94 6.78 -21.50
CA ASP A 135 -3.83 6.53 -22.63
C ASP A 135 -3.87 5.04 -23.02
N GLN A 136 -2.76 4.32 -22.90
CA GLN A 136 -2.70 2.87 -23.10
C GLN A 136 -3.14 2.05 -21.88
N SER A 137 -3.19 2.67 -20.71
CA SER A 137 -3.64 2.02 -19.48
C SER A 137 -5.16 1.98 -19.45
N LEU A 138 -5.74 0.81 -19.22
CA LEU A 138 -7.18 0.57 -19.39
C LEU A 138 -7.93 0.78 -18.08
N PRO A 139 -9.06 1.51 -18.06
CA PRO A 139 -10.02 1.45 -16.97
C PRO A 139 -10.37 0.00 -16.61
N PHE A 140 -10.72 -0.24 -15.36
CA PHE A 140 -10.93 -1.59 -14.82
C PHE A 140 -11.96 -2.42 -15.63
N GLU A 141 -13.06 -1.80 -16.07
CA GLU A 141 -14.08 -2.48 -16.89
C GLU A 141 -13.57 -2.83 -18.29
N ASP A 142 -12.85 -1.91 -18.93
CA ASP A 142 -12.28 -2.11 -20.27
C ASP A 142 -11.19 -3.18 -20.25
N TYR A 143 -10.41 -3.24 -19.19
CA TYR A 143 -9.42 -4.30 -18.94
C TYR A 143 -10.08 -5.68 -18.93
N TYR A 144 -11.19 -5.86 -18.21
CA TYR A 144 -11.90 -7.14 -18.22
C TYR A 144 -12.62 -7.44 -19.53
N ALA A 145 -13.17 -6.43 -20.20
CA ALA A 145 -13.70 -6.62 -21.55
C ALA A 145 -12.61 -7.13 -22.51
N GLN A 146 -11.38 -6.62 -22.39
CA GLN A 146 -10.23 -7.13 -23.14
C GLN A 146 -9.90 -8.58 -22.76
N MET A 147 -9.92 -8.94 -21.47
CA MET A 147 -9.67 -10.32 -21.03
C MET A 147 -10.71 -11.31 -21.56
N ARG A 148 -12.00 -10.93 -21.57
CA ARG A 148 -13.06 -11.75 -22.20
C ARG A 148 -12.82 -11.95 -23.70
N ARG A 149 -12.39 -10.92 -24.42
CA ARG A 149 -12.03 -11.04 -25.85
C ARG A 149 -10.84 -11.98 -26.09
N ARG A 150 -9.98 -12.18 -25.08
CA ARG A 150 -8.88 -13.15 -25.08
C ARG A 150 -9.31 -14.53 -24.58
N ASN A 151 -10.61 -14.80 -24.44
CA ASN A 151 -11.18 -16.05 -23.95
C ASN A 151 -10.76 -16.43 -22.52
N VAL A 152 -10.42 -15.44 -21.67
CA VAL A 152 -10.22 -15.69 -20.24
C VAL A 152 -11.56 -16.08 -19.60
N PRO A 153 -11.66 -17.19 -18.86
CA PRO A 153 -12.90 -17.61 -18.19
C PRO A 153 -13.47 -16.54 -17.25
N ASP A 154 -14.79 -16.35 -17.29
CA ASP A 154 -15.48 -15.37 -16.41
C ASP A 154 -15.26 -15.66 -14.92
N SER A 155 -15.07 -16.92 -14.54
CA SER A 155 -14.75 -17.31 -13.16
C SER A 155 -13.42 -16.74 -12.67
N LEU A 156 -12.39 -16.70 -13.53
CA LEU A 156 -11.10 -16.09 -13.21
C LEU A 156 -11.20 -14.56 -13.16
N ILE A 157 -11.97 -13.97 -14.07
CA ILE A 157 -12.26 -12.53 -14.07
C ILE A 157 -12.96 -12.12 -12.77
N GLN A 158 -13.99 -12.85 -12.37
CA GLN A 158 -14.75 -12.61 -11.14
C GLN A 158 -13.88 -12.82 -9.89
N TRP A 159 -13.02 -13.84 -9.89
CA TRP A 159 -12.04 -14.03 -8.82
C TRP A 159 -11.11 -12.81 -8.71
N HIS A 160 -10.53 -12.36 -9.83
CA HIS A 160 -9.61 -11.22 -9.86
C HIS A 160 -10.29 -9.92 -9.43
N SER A 161 -11.53 -9.67 -9.88
CA SER A 161 -12.27 -8.44 -9.51
C SER A 161 -12.55 -8.34 -8.02
N ASN A 162 -12.58 -9.48 -7.34
CA ASN A 162 -12.83 -9.60 -5.91
C ASN A 162 -11.54 -9.75 -5.08
N ALA A 163 -10.36 -9.84 -5.70
CA ALA A 163 -9.11 -10.12 -5.02
C ALA A 163 -8.61 -8.96 -4.15
N PHE A 164 -8.99 -7.71 -4.48
CA PHE A 164 -8.53 -6.47 -3.85
C PHE A 164 -9.66 -5.46 -3.60
N PRO A 165 -10.68 -5.82 -2.78
CA PRO A 165 -11.93 -5.08 -2.70
C PRO A 165 -11.78 -3.65 -2.17
N LEU A 166 -10.84 -3.38 -1.24
CA LEU A 166 -10.68 -2.03 -0.70
C LEU A 166 -10.01 -1.09 -1.71
N ASN A 167 -9.03 -1.58 -2.46
CA ASN A 167 -8.42 -0.79 -3.54
C ASN A 167 -9.45 -0.48 -4.62
N THR A 168 -10.24 -1.47 -5.04
CA THR A 168 -11.33 -1.26 -6.01
C THR A 168 -12.39 -0.32 -5.46
N ARG A 169 -12.68 -0.33 -4.15
CA ARG A 169 -13.69 0.54 -3.54
C ARG A 169 -13.22 1.99 -3.41
N PHE A 170 -11.96 2.21 -3.04
CA PHE A 170 -11.46 3.54 -2.69
C PHE A 170 -10.70 4.25 -3.81
N PHE A 171 -10.21 3.53 -4.81
CA PHE A 171 -9.37 4.10 -5.86
C PHE A 171 -9.91 3.79 -7.25
N ASP A 172 -9.91 4.82 -8.11
CA ASP A 172 -10.01 4.62 -9.55
C ASP A 172 -8.67 4.06 -10.00
N ARG A 173 -8.71 3.08 -10.92
CA ARG A 173 -7.54 2.37 -11.40
C ARG A 173 -7.56 2.30 -12.92
N ARG A 174 -6.40 2.49 -13.53
CA ARG A 174 -6.16 2.10 -14.93
C ARG A 174 -4.99 1.13 -14.97
N ILE A 175 -5.25 -0.06 -15.47
CA ILE A 175 -4.31 -1.17 -15.48
C ILE A 175 -3.37 -1.01 -16.66
N SER A 176 -2.06 -1.02 -16.41
CA SER A 176 -1.09 -0.97 -17.50
C SER A 176 -0.97 -2.34 -18.16
N PRO A 177 -1.19 -2.47 -19.48
CA PRO A 177 -1.18 -3.78 -20.16
C PRO A 177 0.21 -4.42 -20.22
N HIS A 178 1.27 -3.62 -20.04
CA HIS A 178 2.67 -4.07 -20.11
C HIS A 178 3.18 -4.66 -18.79
N GLY A 179 2.46 -4.46 -17.68
CA GLY A 179 2.84 -5.01 -16.38
C GLY A 179 2.63 -6.52 -16.30
N VAL A 180 3.48 -7.23 -15.56
CA VAL A 180 3.35 -8.70 -15.40
C VAL A 180 2.02 -9.10 -14.79
N MET A 181 1.58 -8.40 -13.73
CA MET A 181 0.33 -8.69 -13.03
C MET A 181 -0.92 -8.43 -13.87
N ALA A 182 -0.86 -7.53 -14.84
CA ALA A 182 -1.94 -7.31 -15.79
C ALA A 182 -2.03 -8.45 -16.83
N GLN A 183 -0.89 -9.04 -17.20
CA GLN A 183 -0.85 -10.11 -18.20
C GLN A 183 -1.25 -11.46 -17.60
N ASN A 184 -0.83 -11.73 -16.35
CA ASN A 184 -1.10 -12.99 -15.68
C ASN A 184 -2.30 -12.96 -14.71
N LEU A 185 -3.09 -11.88 -14.76
CA LEU A 185 -4.28 -11.67 -13.93
C LEU A 185 -3.97 -11.85 -12.44
N SER A 186 -2.90 -11.18 -11.98
CA SER A 186 -2.36 -11.27 -10.62
C SER A 186 -2.16 -12.71 -10.14
N GLY A 187 -1.54 -13.55 -10.98
CA GLY A 187 -1.28 -14.96 -10.71
C GLY A 187 -2.51 -15.87 -10.83
N GLY A 188 -3.62 -15.36 -11.36
CA GLY A 188 -4.79 -16.17 -11.72
C GLY A 188 -4.56 -17.03 -12.97
N MET A 189 -3.56 -16.69 -13.78
CA MET A 189 -3.15 -17.44 -14.96
C MET A 189 -1.65 -17.67 -14.98
N ARG A 190 -1.22 -18.84 -15.47
CA ARG A 190 0.19 -19.12 -15.78
C ARG A 190 0.37 -19.01 -17.28
N VAL A 191 0.70 -17.80 -17.74
CA VAL A 191 0.88 -17.45 -19.14
C VAL A 191 2.22 -16.78 -19.34
N GLU A 192 2.78 -16.92 -20.53
CA GLU A 192 3.95 -16.15 -20.93
C GLU A 192 3.61 -14.65 -20.94
N THR A 193 4.51 -13.85 -20.40
CA THR A 193 4.41 -12.39 -20.36
C THR A 193 5.50 -11.77 -21.20
N SER A 194 5.27 -10.52 -21.63
CA SER A 194 6.26 -9.72 -22.37
C SER A 194 7.57 -9.43 -21.62
N GLN A 195 7.69 -9.88 -20.36
CA GLN A 195 8.86 -9.66 -19.51
C GLN A 195 9.51 -10.98 -19.06
N ASP A 196 9.14 -12.14 -19.61
CA ASP A 196 9.67 -13.42 -19.12
C ASP A 196 11.14 -13.67 -19.42
N ASP A 197 11.69 -13.00 -20.45
CA ASP A 197 13.12 -13.00 -20.74
C ASP A 197 13.93 -12.18 -19.73
N LEU A 198 13.27 -11.39 -18.87
CA LEU A 198 13.93 -10.59 -17.84
C LEU A 198 14.12 -11.39 -16.55
N PRO A 199 15.26 -11.20 -15.86
CA PRO A 199 15.40 -11.61 -14.47
C PRO A 199 14.26 -11.05 -13.61
N LEU A 200 13.80 -11.81 -12.61
CA LEU A 200 12.66 -11.42 -11.76
C LEU A 200 12.80 -10.00 -11.17
N PRO A 201 13.97 -9.55 -10.65
CA PRO A 201 14.12 -8.19 -10.13
C PRO A 201 13.98 -7.06 -11.16
N ASP A 202 14.10 -7.38 -12.45
CA ASP A 202 13.97 -6.44 -13.55
C ASP A 202 12.53 -6.40 -14.11
N LYS A 203 11.66 -7.33 -13.66
CA LYS A 203 10.24 -7.32 -14.01
C LYS A 203 9.49 -6.24 -13.22
N THR A 204 8.53 -5.58 -13.87
CA THR A 204 7.64 -4.62 -13.20
C THR A 204 6.15 -4.87 -13.49
N SER A 205 5.33 -4.45 -12.54
CA SER A 205 3.90 -4.22 -12.74
C SER A 205 3.61 -2.75 -12.48
N ALA A 206 2.61 -2.17 -13.13
CA ALA A 206 2.21 -0.81 -12.83
C ALA A 206 0.73 -0.55 -13.09
N GLU A 207 0.21 0.45 -12.40
CA GLU A 207 -1.14 0.98 -12.60
C GLU A 207 -1.18 2.48 -12.40
N TRP A 208 -2.12 3.15 -13.05
CA TRP A 208 -2.52 4.49 -12.65
C TRP A 208 -3.60 4.41 -11.58
N THR A 209 -3.49 5.25 -10.56
CA THR A 209 -4.43 5.29 -9.45
C THR A 209 -4.72 6.72 -9.01
N ARG A 210 -5.95 6.95 -8.54
CA ARG A 210 -6.36 8.16 -7.81
C ARG A 210 -7.48 7.82 -6.84
N SER A 211 -7.72 8.64 -5.84
CA SER A 211 -8.87 8.52 -4.95
C SER A 211 -10.19 8.65 -5.72
N LYS A 212 -11.16 7.78 -5.41
CA LYS A 212 -12.53 7.89 -5.95
C LYS A 212 -13.32 9.02 -5.33
N GLN A 213 -13.11 9.23 -4.03
CA GLN A 213 -13.79 10.27 -3.27
C GLN A 213 -12.82 11.41 -3.00
N PRO A 214 -13.29 12.67 -3.00
CA PRO A 214 -12.44 13.82 -2.72
C PRO A 214 -11.70 13.69 -1.38
N LEU A 215 -10.41 14.03 -1.39
CA LEU A 215 -9.57 14.19 -0.21
C LEU A 215 -9.34 15.69 -0.01
N HIS A 216 -9.67 16.21 1.16
CA HIS A 216 -9.72 17.64 1.46
C HIS A 216 -8.53 18.13 2.27
N THR A 217 -7.86 17.25 3.00
CA THR A 217 -6.74 17.62 3.89
C THR A 217 -5.44 16.92 3.51
N SER A 218 -4.31 17.49 3.94
CA SER A 218 -3.01 16.82 3.81
C SER A 218 -2.98 15.49 4.56
N ALA A 219 -3.66 15.38 5.70
CA ALA A 219 -3.74 14.14 6.47
C ALA A 219 -4.49 13.04 5.71
N GLU A 220 -5.62 13.37 5.08
CA GLU A 220 -6.38 12.44 4.24
C GLU A 220 -5.56 11.98 3.02
N ASN A 221 -4.84 12.90 2.37
CA ASN A 221 -3.92 12.56 1.28
C ASN A 221 -2.80 11.61 1.73
N MET A 222 -2.19 11.86 2.88
CA MET A 222 -1.15 10.99 3.43
C MET A 222 -1.67 9.63 3.87
N ALA A 223 -2.87 9.57 4.46
CA ALA A 223 -3.53 8.31 4.80
C ALA A 223 -3.85 7.49 3.53
N ALA A 224 -4.38 8.14 2.49
CA ALA A 224 -4.64 7.51 1.20
C ALA A 224 -3.37 7.03 0.50
N LEU A 225 -2.31 7.84 0.50
CA LEU A 225 -1.00 7.49 -0.03
C LEU A 225 -0.43 6.24 0.65
N ALA A 226 -0.40 6.24 1.99
CA ALA A 226 0.14 5.13 2.76
C ALA A 226 -0.67 3.85 2.58
N PHE A 227 -2.00 3.95 2.55
CA PHE A 227 -2.89 2.83 2.24
C PHE A 227 -2.65 2.25 0.85
N ASN A 228 -2.52 3.12 -0.15
CA ASN A 228 -2.39 2.73 -1.55
C ASN A 228 -1.04 2.07 -1.84
N LEU A 229 0.04 2.59 -1.25
CA LEU A 229 1.40 2.07 -1.44
C LEU A 229 1.67 0.78 -0.68
N ASP A 230 0.92 0.47 0.39
CA ASP A 230 0.98 -0.84 1.04
C ASP A 230 0.39 -1.96 0.16
N ALA A 231 -0.43 -1.60 -0.83
CA ALA A 231 -1.18 -2.57 -1.61
C ALA A 231 -0.26 -3.36 -2.52
N GLU A 232 -0.43 -4.67 -2.49
CA GLU A 232 0.16 -5.65 -3.43
C GLU A 232 1.69 -5.82 -3.34
N VAL A 233 2.44 -4.97 -2.62
CA VAL A 233 3.92 -5.06 -2.53
C VAL A 233 4.41 -6.45 -2.09
N SER A 234 3.74 -7.07 -1.12
CA SER A 234 4.12 -8.38 -0.58
C SER A 234 3.95 -9.52 -1.57
N VAL A 235 3.00 -9.43 -2.50
CA VAL A 235 2.72 -10.49 -3.48
C VAL A 235 3.58 -10.39 -4.73
N VAL A 236 4.22 -9.23 -4.98
CA VAL A 236 5.00 -8.97 -6.20
C VAL A 236 5.98 -10.09 -6.56
N PRO A 237 6.83 -10.62 -5.66
CA PRO A 237 7.78 -11.68 -6.03
C PRO A 237 7.11 -12.98 -6.48
N VAL A 238 5.95 -13.30 -5.87
CA VAL A 238 5.16 -14.49 -6.20
C VAL A 238 4.53 -14.31 -7.59
N LEU A 239 3.86 -13.18 -7.80
CA LEU A 239 3.13 -12.92 -9.04
C LEU A 239 4.08 -12.67 -10.23
N HIS A 240 5.24 -12.05 -10.02
CA HIS A 240 6.28 -11.88 -11.05
C HIS A 240 7.01 -13.19 -11.37
N GLY A 241 7.07 -14.11 -10.41
CA GLY A 241 7.62 -15.46 -10.56
C GLY A 241 6.66 -16.48 -11.20
N GLN A 242 5.55 -16.02 -11.81
CA GLN A 242 4.51 -16.87 -12.40
C GLN A 242 3.85 -17.87 -11.44
N LEU A 243 3.83 -17.52 -10.14
CA LEU A 243 3.12 -18.28 -9.12
C LEU A 243 1.83 -17.55 -8.73
N GLY A 244 0.84 -18.32 -8.28
CA GLY A 244 -0.35 -17.78 -7.64
C GLY A 244 -0.16 -17.65 -6.13
N ILE A 245 -0.95 -16.78 -5.49
CA ILE A 245 -0.96 -16.65 -4.02
C ILE A 245 -1.23 -17.99 -3.30
N HIS A 246 -1.94 -18.90 -3.97
CA HIS A 246 -2.25 -20.23 -3.45
C HIS A 246 -1.08 -21.20 -3.55
N ASP A 247 0.03 -20.86 -4.21
CA ASP A 247 1.21 -21.72 -4.33
C ASP A 247 2.15 -21.61 -3.13
N VAL A 248 2.00 -20.56 -2.31
CA VAL A 248 2.84 -20.29 -1.14
C VAL A 248 2.13 -20.66 0.17
N GLY A 249 2.91 -20.91 1.22
CA GLY A 249 2.40 -21.30 2.53
C GLY A 249 1.99 -20.10 3.39
N HIS A 250 2.89 -19.13 3.53
CA HIS A 250 2.60 -17.92 4.30
C HIS A 250 3.24 -16.70 3.66
N LEU A 251 2.45 -15.64 3.54
CA LEU A 251 2.84 -14.38 2.91
C LEU A 251 2.23 -13.21 3.68
N ALA A 252 3.07 -12.37 4.26
CA ALA A 252 2.64 -11.20 5.01
C ALA A 252 3.79 -10.18 5.11
N THR A 253 3.44 -8.91 5.29
CA THR A 253 4.42 -7.85 5.53
C THR A 253 4.90 -7.91 6.98
N LEU A 254 6.22 -7.88 7.18
CA LEU A 254 6.86 -7.81 8.50
C LEU A 254 7.15 -6.37 8.88
N ASN A 255 7.82 -5.64 7.98
CA ASN A 255 8.11 -4.22 8.15
C ASN A 255 8.05 -3.49 6.82
N PHE A 256 7.94 -2.16 6.90
CA PHE A 256 7.88 -1.29 5.74
C PHE A 256 8.55 0.07 6.01
N ALA A 257 8.92 0.75 4.93
CA ALA A 257 9.39 2.13 4.96
C ALA A 257 8.72 2.92 3.83
N LEU A 258 7.87 3.87 4.18
CA LEU A 258 7.30 4.88 3.29
C LEU A 258 8.18 6.12 3.29
N ARG A 259 8.51 6.64 2.11
CA ARG A 259 9.25 7.88 1.90
C ARG A 259 8.46 8.77 0.96
N VAL A 260 8.29 10.03 1.32
CA VAL A 260 7.56 11.03 0.53
C VAL A 260 8.55 12.12 0.14
N PHE A 261 8.68 12.34 -1.16
CA PHE A 261 9.68 13.24 -1.75
C PHE A 261 9.08 14.60 -2.15
N ARG A 262 7.75 14.65 -2.28
CA ARG A 262 7.00 15.87 -2.59
C ARG A 262 6.18 16.32 -1.38
N ARG A 263 6.23 17.62 -1.11
CA ARG A 263 5.59 18.21 0.06
C ARG A 263 4.07 18.19 -0.03
N ASP A 264 3.57 18.52 -1.22
CA ASP A 264 2.16 18.76 -1.49
C ASP A 264 1.66 17.62 -2.40
N VAL A 265 1.33 16.48 -1.80
CA VAL A 265 0.80 15.31 -2.52
C VAL A 265 -0.71 15.40 -2.61
N ASP A 266 -1.25 15.23 -3.82
CA ASP A 266 -2.69 15.27 -4.08
C ASP A 266 -3.17 13.97 -4.76
N LEU A 267 -3.64 13.01 -3.97
CA LEU A 267 -4.18 11.75 -4.47
C LEU A 267 -5.57 11.90 -5.10
N ASN A 268 -6.14 13.10 -5.19
CA ASN A 268 -7.28 13.34 -6.08
C ASN A 268 -6.86 13.24 -7.56
N ASP A 269 -5.60 13.55 -7.85
CA ASP A 269 -5.01 13.44 -9.19
C ASP A 269 -4.43 12.05 -9.45
N TRP A 270 -4.26 11.75 -10.74
CA TRP A 270 -3.72 10.48 -11.20
C TRP A 270 -2.23 10.35 -10.90
N HIS A 271 -1.86 9.20 -10.36
CA HIS A 271 -0.48 8.82 -10.09
C HIS A 271 -0.16 7.46 -10.70
N LEU A 272 1.03 7.29 -11.25
CA LEU A 272 1.55 6.00 -11.70
C LEU A 272 2.20 5.32 -10.51
N LYS A 273 1.70 4.15 -10.13
CA LYS A 273 2.30 3.27 -9.15
C LYS A 273 2.96 2.09 -9.86
N GLU A 274 4.26 1.91 -9.67
CA GLU A 274 5.03 0.78 -10.18
C GLU A 274 5.49 -0.10 -9.03
N TRP A 275 5.44 -1.41 -9.23
CA TRP A 275 5.96 -2.40 -8.29
C TRP A 275 7.05 -3.25 -8.92
N ARG A 276 8.03 -3.63 -8.09
CA ARG A 276 9.06 -4.60 -8.43
C ARG A 276 9.52 -5.39 -7.21
N ALA A 277 9.92 -6.64 -7.44
CA ALA A 277 10.67 -7.39 -6.46
C ALA A 277 12.13 -6.97 -6.50
N ILE A 278 12.83 -7.00 -5.36
CA ILE A 278 14.25 -6.69 -5.29
C ILE A 278 15.06 -7.94 -4.97
N THR A 279 14.62 -8.72 -3.97
CA THR A 279 15.27 -9.98 -3.61
C THR A 279 14.34 -10.89 -2.80
N ALA A 280 14.62 -12.19 -2.80
CA ALA A 280 13.96 -13.17 -1.97
C ALA A 280 14.92 -14.30 -1.59
N GLY A 281 14.74 -14.86 -0.40
CA GLY A 281 15.59 -15.90 0.15
C GLY A 281 15.33 -16.11 1.64
N GLU A 282 15.74 -17.26 2.19
CA GLU A 282 15.61 -17.55 3.63
C GLU A 282 14.18 -17.37 4.16
N GLY A 283 13.18 -17.75 3.37
CA GLY A 283 11.77 -17.63 3.74
C GLY A 283 11.23 -16.19 3.81
N ARG A 284 11.89 -15.24 3.14
CA ARG A 284 11.54 -13.81 3.10
C ARG A 284 11.66 -13.24 1.70
N SER A 285 11.04 -12.07 1.50
CA SER A 285 11.20 -11.25 0.31
C SER A 285 11.32 -9.77 0.65
N TYR A 286 11.90 -9.01 -0.27
CA TYR A 286 12.00 -7.55 -0.23
C TYR A 286 11.57 -6.98 -1.57
N SER A 287 10.60 -6.06 -1.53
CA SER A 287 9.96 -5.47 -2.71
C SER A 287 9.74 -3.96 -2.51
N GLU A 288 9.50 -3.27 -3.62
CA GLU A 288 9.32 -1.82 -3.65
C GLU A 288 8.10 -1.43 -4.50
N ALA A 289 7.32 -0.48 -4.01
CA ALA A 289 6.38 0.32 -4.79
C ALA A 289 6.92 1.76 -4.92
N ARG A 290 6.77 2.35 -6.11
CA ARG A 290 7.16 3.73 -6.41
C ARG A 290 5.99 4.47 -7.03
N LEU A 291 5.89 5.77 -6.76
CA LEU A 291 4.79 6.61 -7.20
C LEU A 291 5.32 7.84 -7.94
N TRP A 292 4.74 8.12 -9.11
CA TRP A 292 4.96 9.36 -9.86
C TRP A 292 3.62 10.03 -10.14
N ASP A 293 3.60 11.36 -10.22
CA ASP A 293 2.41 12.10 -10.61
C ASP A 293 2.20 12.14 -12.14
N ARG A 294 1.16 12.86 -12.58
CA ARG A 294 0.83 13.05 -14.00
C ARG A 294 1.91 13.74 -14.82
N THR A 295 2.75 14.56 -14.18
CA THR A 295 3.84 15.30 -14.82
C THR A 295 5.12 14.47 -14.94
N GLY A 296 5.19 13.34 -14.21
CA GLY A 296 6.32 12.43 -14.21
C GLY A 296 7.28 12.67 -13.03
N ASP A 297 6.89 13.50 -12.07
CA ASP A 297 7.66 13.77 -10.85
C ASP A 297 7.51 12.61 -9.86
N MET A 298 8.61 12.15 -9.27
CA MET A 298 8.55 11.09 -8.26
C MET A 298 8.01 11.64 -6.93
N VAL A 299 6.89 11.07 -6.48
CA VAL A 299 6.13 11.55 -5.32
C VAL A 299 6.50 10.82 -4.05
N ALA A 300 6.59 9.48 -4.13
CA ALA A 300 6.80 8.64 -2.96
C ALA A 300 7.33 7.25 -3.34
N SER A 301 7.85 6.53 -2.36
CA SER A 301 8.11 5.09 -2.47
C SER A 301 7.81 4.37 -1.15
N MET A 302 7.44 3.09 -1.25
CA MET A 302 7.32 2.19 -0.12
C MET A 302 8.12 0.92 -0.37
N THR A 303 8.97 0.54 0.58
CA THR A 303 9.65 -0.75 0.56
C THR A 303 9.09 -1.65 1.65
N GLN A 304 8.99 -2.96 1.40
CA GLN A 304 8.52 -3.92 2.39
C GLN A 304 9.46 -5.11 2.49
N CYS A 305 9.71 -5.57 3.73
CA CYS A 305 10.24 -6.90 3.99
C CYS A 305 9.08 -7.79 4.41
N CYS A 306 8.92 -8.92 3.72
CA CYS A 306 7.80 -9.82 3.89
C CYS A 306 8.29 -11.21 4.25
N ILE A 307 7.49 -11.94 5.02
CA ILE A 307 7.63 -13.39 5.14
C ILE A 307 7.12 -14.01 3.85
N LEU A 308 7.86 -14.98 3.30
CA LEU A 308 7.51 -15.72 2.09
C LEU A 308 7.93 -17.18 2.30
N ARG A 309 6.99 -18.01 2.77
CA ARG A 309 7.25 -19.42 3.08
C ARG A 309 6.66 -20.34 2.03
N SER A 310 7.35 -21.45 1.76
CA SER A 310 6.78 -22.58 1.04
C SER A 310 5.63 -23.19 1.84
N LYS A 311 4.75 -23.94 1.16
CA LYS A 311 3.81 -24.82 1.86
C LYS A 311 4.58 -25.84 2.71
N PRO A 312 4.01 -26.30 3.84
CA PRO A 312 4.57 -27.43 4.56
C PRO A 312 4.73 -28.60 3.58
N VAL A 313 5.90 -29.23 3.56
CA VAL A 313 6.08 -30.51 2.87
C VAL A 313 5.20 -31.51 3.59
N SER A 314 4.25 -32.14 2.91
CA SER A 314 3.49 -33.25 3.48
C SER A 314 4.49 -34.31 3.92
N LYS A 315 4.51 -34.64 5.22
CA LYS A 315 5.27 -35.80 5.70
C LYS A 315 4.68 -37.04 5.01
N LEU A 316 5.48 -37.67 4.15
CA LEU A 316 5.21 -39.00 3.60
C LEU A 316 5.19 -40.02 4.73
#